data_AF-A0A6J7JBB1-F1
#
_entry.id   AF-A0A6J7JBB1-F1
#
_cell.length_a   1.000
_cell.length_b   1.000
_cell.length_c   1.000
_cell.angle_alpha   90.00
_cell.angle_beta   90.00
_cell.angle_gamma   90.00
#
_symmetry.space_group_name_H-M   'P 1'
#
loop_
_entity.id
_entity.type
_entity.pdbx_description
1 polymer ?
#
loop_
_entity_poly.entity_id
_entity_poly.type
_entity_poly.pdbx_seq_one_letter_code
_entity_poly.pdbx_strand_id
1 'polypeptide(L)' 'MNYGAEGLRFLSPVPAGAKVHARSRLVKAEAKPKGTLITTEAEIAAEGSDRPALLYKMQVLYTPPR' A
#
# COMPACT_ATOMS: atom_id res chain seq x y z
N MET A 1 -9.50 8.83 3.89
CA MET A 1 -10.09 7.67 4.60
C MET A 1 -9.50 6.39 4.04
N ASN A 2 -8.99 5.49 4.89
CA ASN A 2 -8.62 4.13 4.48
C ASN A 2 -9.89 3.43 3.99
N TYR A 3 -9.91 3.02 2.71
CA TYR A 3 -11.07 2.44 2.05
C TYR A 3 -10.96 0.91 1.90
N GLY A 4 -9.98 0.30 2.58
CA GLY A 4 -9.66 -1.12 2.48
C GLY A 4 -8.59 -1.41 1.42
N ALA A 5 -8.50 -2.67 1.02
CA ALA A 5 -7.50 -3.14 0.07
C ALA A 5 -8.09 -4.19 -0.87
N GLU A 6 -7.67 -4.16 -2.13
CA GLU A 6 -8.01 -5.18 -3.12
C GLU A 6 -7.18 -6.46 -2.90
N GLY A 7 -6.04 -6.35 -2.23
CA GLY A 7 -5.19 -7.50 -1.94
C GLY A 7 -4.08 -7.19 -0.94
N LEU A 8 -3.73 -8.19 -0.16
CA LEU A 8 -2.67 -8.18 0.85
C LEU A 8 -2.04 -9.58 0.88
N ARG A 9 -0.71 -9.67 0.75
CA ARG A 9 0.03 -10.93 0.89
C ARG A 9 1.30 -10.74 1.70
N PHE A 10 1.47 -11.56 2.73
CA PHE A 10 2.72 -11.68 3.48
C PHE A 10 3.55 -12.81 2.88
N LEU A 11 4.75 -12.50 2.41
CA LEU A 11 5.60 -13.43 1.67
C LEU A 11 6.83 -13.87 2.46
N SER A 12 7.27 -13.06 3.42
CA SER A 12 8.39 -13.39 4.31
C SER A 12 8.24 -12.67 5.65
N PRO A 13 8.80 -13.22 6.75
CA PRO A 13 8.79 -12.56 8.05
C PRO A 13 9.72 -11.33 8.05
N VAL A 14 9.38 -10.35 8.87
CA VAL A 14 10.25 -9.20 9.16
C VAL A 14 10.76 -9.35 10.59
N PRO A 15 12.06 -9.61 10.81
CA PRO A 15 12.63 -9.68 12.15
C PRO A 15 12.47 -8.35 12.89
N ALA A 16 12.26 -8.42 14.21
CA ALA A 16 12.21 -7.23 15.04
C ALA A 16 13.52 -6.42 14.93
N GLY A 17 13.41 -5.10 14.75
CA GLY A 17 14.56 -4.22 14.56
C GLY A 17 15.09 -4.14 13.12
N ALA A 18 14.55 -4.92 12.17
CA ALA A 18 14.91 -4.79 10.77
C ALA A 18 14.47 -3.43 10.21
N LYS A 19 15.32 -2.83 9.37
CA LYS A 19 14.92 -1.71 8.52
C LYS A 19 14.14 -2.24 7.32
N VAL A 20 13.08 -1.52 6.94
CA VAL A 20 12.24 -1.87 5.80
C VAL A 20 12.19 -0.72 4.79
N HIS A 21 12.15 -1.07 3.52
CA HIS A 21 11.93 -0.15 2.42
C HIS A 21 10.62 -0.48 1.72
N ALA A 22 9.84 0.56 1.43
CA ALA A 22 8.64 0.46 0.63
C ALA A 22 8.85 1.15 -0.71
N ARG A 23 8.44 0.50 -1.79
CA ARG A 23 8.24 1.13 -3.09
C ARG A 23 6.76 1.06 -3.43
N SER A 24 6.23 2.14 -3.98
CA SER A 24 4.79 2.23 -4.26
C SER A 24 4.56 2.90 -5.60
N ARG A 25 3.49 2.50 -6.29
CA ARG A 25 3.01 3.18 -7.49
C ARG A 25 1.51 3.42 -7.43
N LEU A 26 1.08 4.52 -8.03
CA LEU A 26 -0.33 4.80 -8.29
C LEU A 26 -0.82 3.82 -9.38
N VAL A 27 -1.87 3.06 -9.08
CA VAL A 27 -2.47 2.11 -10.02
C VAL A 27 -3.74 2.69 -10.63
N LYS A 28 -4.51 3.46 -9.84
CA LYS A 28 -5.77 4.02 -10.30
C LYS A 28 -6.14 5.28 -9.51
N ALA A 29 -6.73 6.25 -10.20
CA ALA A 29 -7.38 7.39 -9.59
C ALA A 29 -8.79 7.52 -10.16
N GLU A 30 -9.81 7.51 -9.29
CA GLU A 30 -11.22 7.55 -9.68
C GLU A 30 -11.96 8.65 -8.95
N ALA A 31 -12.62 9.53 -9.70
CA ALA A 31 -13.58 10.44 -9.10
C ALA A 31 -14.79 9.66 -8.57
N LYS A 32 -15.19 9.94 -7.33
CA LYS A 32 -16.41 9.46 -6.66
C LYS A 32 -17.17 10.69 -6.12
N PRO A 33 -18.49 10.58 -5.84
CA PRO A 33 -19.26 11.71 -5.31
C PRO A 33 -18.70 12.34 -4.03
N LYS A 34 -17.99 11.56 -3.20
CA LYS A 34 -17.40 12.01 -1.94
C LYS A 34 -15.92 12.41 -2.03
N GLY A 35 -15.31 12.35 -3.22
CA GLY A 35 -13.88 12.64 -3.41
C GLY A 35 -13.20 11.67 -4.39
N THR A 36 -11.87 11.61 -4.37
CA THR A 36 -11.10 10.77 -5.30
C THR A 36 -10.65 9.49 -4.61
N LEU A 37 -11.09 8.34 -5.11
CA LEU A 37 -10.61 7.03 -4.69
C LEU A 37 -9.30 6.73 -5.41
N ILE A 38 -8.25 6.53 -4.64
CA ILE A 38 -6.90 6.24 -5.11
C ILE A 38 -6.55 4.79 -4.76
N THR A 39 -6.17 4.00 -5.77
CA THR A 39 -5.59 2.66 -5.57
C THR A 39 -4.08 2.74 -5.77
N THR A 40 -3.32 2.30 -4.79
CA THR A 40 -1.85 2.18 -4.85
C THR A 40 -1.42 0.74 -4.65
N GLU A 41 -0.42 0.30 -5.40
CA GLU A 41 0.28 -0.95 -5.13
C GLU A 41 1.62 -0.63 -4.46
N ALA A 42 1.91 -1.34 -3.38
CA ALA A 42 3.14 -1.23 -2.61
C ALA A 42 3.78 -2.60 -2.45
N GLU A 43 5.10 -2.61 -2.55
CA GLU A 43 5.96 -3.71 -2.17
C GLU A 43 6.85 -3.23 -1.02
N ILE A 44 6.88 -4.00 0.07
CA ILE A 44 7.70 -3.72 1.24
C ILE A 44 8.67 -4.87 1.43
N ALA A 45 9.96 -4.56 1.61
CA ALA A 45 11.00 -5.55 1.86
C ALA A 45 11.88 -5.11 3.04
N ALA A 46 12.40 -6.08 3.80
CA ALA A 46 13.48 -5.83 4.74
C ALA A 46 14.78 -5.55 3.96
N GLU A 47 15.60 -4.63 4.45
CA GLU A 47 16.90 -4.32 3.84
C GLU A 47 17.76 -5.60 3.74
N GLY A 48 18.35 -5.85 2.57
CA GLY A 48 19.14 -7.06 2.29
C GLY A 48 18.34 -8.34 2.02
N SER A 49 17.00 -8.29 1.96
CA SER A 49 16.18 -9.44 1.59
C SER A 49 15.95 -9.54 0.08
N ASP A 50 16.13 -10.75 -0.47
CA ASP A 50 15.86 -11.05 -1.88
C ASP A 50 14.37 -11.26 -2.18
N ARG A 51 13.50 -11.22 -1.16
CA ARG A 51 12.06 -11.40 -1.30
C ARG A 51 11.31 -10.30 -0.56
N PRO A 52 10.17 -9.81 -1.10
CA PRO A 52 9.32 -8.91 -0.37
C PRO A 52 8.81 -9.54 0.93
N ALA A 53 8.58 -8.71 1.93
CA ALA A 53 7.80 -9.05 3.11
C ALA A 53 6.30 -8.92 2.82
N LEU A 54 5.91 -7.85 2.13
CA LEU A 54 4.51 -7.53 1.86
C LEU A 54 4.30 -7.09 0.42
N LEU A 55 3.26 -7.63 -0.21
CA LEU A 55 2.61 -7.04 -1.37
C LEU A 55 1.25 -6.52 -0.96
N TYR A 56 0.95 -5.26 -1.30
CA TYR A 56 -0.26 -4.60 -0.84
C TYR A 56 -0.89 -3.70 -1.89
N LYS A 57 -2.19 -3.86 -2.12
CA LYS A 57 -2.98 -3.05 -3.04
C LYS A 57 -4.05 -2.29 -2.27
N MET A 58 -3.64 -1.14 -1.74
CA MET A 58 -4.40 -0.26 -0.83
C MET A 58 -5.35 0.66 -1.61
N GLN A 59 -6.52 0.93 -1.05
CA GLN A 59 -7.42 1.99 -1.50
C GLN A 59 -7.58 3.09 -0.45
N VAL A 60 -7.44 4.35 -0.87
CA VAL A 60 -7.65 5.53 -0.02
C VAL A 60 -8.60 6.48 -0.72
N LEU A 61 -9.67 6.86 -0.03
CA LEU A 61 -10.57 7.91 -0.48
C LEU A 61 -10.08 9.27 0.05
N TYR A 62 -9.62 10.13 -0.85
CA TYR A 62 -9.30 11.52 -0.56
C TYR A 62 -10.57 12.35 -0.69
N THR A 63 -11.06 12.86 0.44
CA THR A 63 -12.23 13.74 0.51
C THR A 63 -11.77 15.20 0.53
N PRO A 64 -12.54 16.15 -0.03
CA PRO A 64 -12.28 17.57 0.14
C PRO A 64 -12.19 17.95 1.64
N PRO A 65 -11.42 19.00 1.99
CA PRO A 65 -11.50 19.60 3.32
C PRO A 65 -12.93 20.06 3.60
N ARG A 66 -13.33 20.00 4.88
CA ARG A 66 -14.62 20.53 5.34
C ARG A 66 -14.62 22.04 5.36
#